data_AF-W3XBV9-F1
#
_entry.id   AF-W3XBV9-F1
#
_cell.length_a   1.000
_cell.length_b   1.000
_cell.length_c   1.000
_cell.angle_alpha   90.00
_cell.angle_beta   90.00
_cell.angle_gamma   90.00
#
_symmetry.space_group_name_H-M   'P 1'
#
loop_
_entity.id
_entity.type
_entity.pdbx_description
1 polymer ?
#
loop_
_entity_poly.entity_id
_entity_poly.type
_entity_poly.pdbx_seq_one_letter_code
_entity_poly.pdbx_strand_id
1 'polypeptide(L)'
;MSEATVYTASHQVVYSYLAATYVLFAFNEAVVLRLTNDLTVWKALLCGILLCDSIHLYAGWAALGSDVFWNPALWRMEDAVNLGSLWVQAAIRVAFIYEIGFPRGQGKGKQS
;
A
#
# COMPACT_ATOMS: atom_id res chain seq x y z
N MET A 1 -20.38 10.44 -28.71
CA MET A 1 -19.96 11.69 -28.03
C MET A 1 -19.93 11.35 -26.54
N SER A 2 -18.75 11.00 -25.98
CA SER A 2 -18.68 10.51 -24.61
C SER A 2 -19.01 11.65 -23.65
N GLU A 3 -19.97 11.44 -22.75
CA GLU A 3 -20.17 12.25 -21.55
C GLU A 3 -18.84 12.29 -20.79
N ALA A 4 -18.07 13.37 -20.97
CA ALA A 4 -17.00 13.70 -20.04
C ALA A 4 -17.69 14.10 -18.74
N THR A 5 -17.90 13.13 -17.85
CA THR A 5 -18.43 13.35 -16.51
C THR A 5 -17.60 14.46 -15.89
N VAL A 6 -18.21 15.63 -15.70
CA VAL A 6 -17.59 16.81 -15.10
C VAL A 6 -17.22 16.42 -13.68
N TYR A 7 -15.95 16.09 -13.47
CA TYR A 7 -15.43 15.76 -12.15
C TYR A 7 -15.64 16.99 -11.26
N THR A 8 -16.40 16.84 -10.17
CA THR A 8 -16.57 17.93 -9.21
C THR A 8 -15.19 18.33 -8.68
N ALA A 9 -14.89 19.63 -8.70
CA ALA A 9 -13.57 20.17 -8.32
C ALA A 9 -13.07 19.67 -6.95
N SER A 10 -14.00 19.35 -6.04
CA SER A 10 -13.68 18.75 -4.73
C SER A 10 -12.98 17.39 -4.82
N HIS A 11 -13.37 16.51 -5.74
CA HIS A 11 -12.76 15.18 -5.88
C HIS A 11 -11.36 15.26 -6.51
N GLN A 12 -11.13 16.22 -7.41
CA GLN A 12 -9.83 16.43 -8.04
C GLN A 12 -8.77 16.82 -7.01
N VAL A 13 -9.14 17.64 -6.02
CA VAL A 13 -8.25 18.01 -4.92
C VAL A 13 -7.89 16.78 -4.08
N VAL A 14 -8.85 15.92 -3.74
CA VAL A 14 -8.61 14.69 -2.96
C VAL A 14 -7.66 13.73 -3.69
N TYR A 15 -7.84 13.51 -5.00
CA TYR A 15 -6.91 12.68 -5.77
C TYR A 15 -5.52 13.30 -5.90
N SER A 16 -5.42 14.63 -5.90
CA SER A 16 -4.12 15.30 -5.91
C SER A 16 -3.37 15.08 -4.60
N TYR A 17 -4.08 15.10 -3.46
CA TYR A 17 -3.48 14.74 -2.18
C TYR A 17 -3.05 13.27 -2.13
N LEU A 18 -3.88 12.37 -2.65
CA LEU A 18 -3.54 10.96 -2.75
C LEU A 18 -2.26 10.73 -3.58
N ALA A 19 -2.18 11.35 -4.77
CA ALA A 19 -1.00 11.28 -5.62
C ALA A 19 0.25 11.85 -4.91
N ALA A 20 0.11 12.98 -4.21
CA ALA A 20 1.19 13.56 -3.42
C ALA A 20 1.68 12.64 -2.30
N THR A 21 0.78 11.91 -1.63
CA THR A 21 1.14 10.91 -0.62
C THR A 21 1.95 9.76 -1.22
N TYR A 22 1.57 9.24 -2.39
CA TYR A 22 2.35 8.20 -3.06
C TYR A 22 3.73 8.68 -3.50
N VAL A 23 3.84 9.91 -4.01
CA VAL A 23 5.14 10.52 -4.35
C VAL A 23 6.02 10.65 -3.10
N LEU A 24 5.44 11.06 -1.96
CA LEU A 24 6.14 11.16 -0.69
C LEU A 24 6.67 9.79 -0.23
N PHE A 25 5.89 8.72 -0.36
CA PHE A 25 6.34 7.36 -0.02
C PHE A 25 7.51 6.92 -0.89
N ALA A 26 7.38 7.04 -2.21
CA ALA A 26 8.45 6.67 -3.14
C ALA A 26 9.73 7.48 -2.87
N PHE A 27 9.61 8.76 -2.56
CA PHE A 27 10.75 9.60 -2.18
C PHE A 27 11.42 9.11 -0.90
N ASN A 28 10.64 8.84 0.16
CA ASN A 28 11.19 8.33 1.42
C ASN A 28 11.88 6.97 1.23
N GLU A 29 11.28 6.07 0.46
CA GLU A 29 11.88 4.77 0.14
C GLU A 29 13.22 4.94 -0.60
N ALA A 30 13.28 5.81 -1.61
CA ALA A 30 14.50 6.08 -2.35
C ALA A 30 15.60 6.73 -1.47
N VAL A 31 15.22 7.65 -0.58
CA VAL A 31 16.15 8.29 0.36
C VAL A 31 16.67 7.28 1.37
N VAL A 32 15.81 6.48 1.98
CA VAL A 32 16.21 5.46 2.97
C VAL A 32 17.11 4.41 2.32
N LEU A 33 16.77 3.93 1.12
CA LEU A 33 17.61 3.01 0.35
C LEU A 33 19.00 3.59 0.04
N ARG A 34 19.11 4.91 -0.08
CA ARG A 34 20.40 5.58 -0.33
C ARG A 34 21.21 5.84 0.93
N LEU A 35 20.55 6.05 2.08
CA LEU A 35 21.19 6.43 3.33
C LEU A 35 21.51 5.26 4.25
N THR A 36 20.78 4.15 4.17
CA THR A 36 20.96 3.00 5.06
C THR A 36 20.69 1.67 4.35
N ASN A 37 21.47 0.65 4.74
CA ASN A 37 21.23 -0.74 4.37
C ASN A 37 20.67 -1.56 5.55
N ASP A 38 20.25 -0.90 6.62
CA ASP A 38 19.65 -1.56 7.78
C ASP A 38 18.20 -1.95 7.49
N LEU A 39 17.95 -3.26 7.46
CA LEU A 39 16.64 -3.85 7.25
C LEU A 39 15.62 -3.39 8.31
N THR A 40 16.07 -3.10 9.53
CA THR A 40 15.21 -2.64 10.63
C THR A 40 14.59 -1.29 10.32
N VAL A 41 15.37 -0.36 9.79
CA VAL A 41 14.90 0.98 9.40
C VAL A 41 13.93 0.86 8.23
N TRP A 42 14.23 0.01 7.25
CA TRP A 42 13.36 -0.20 6.10
C TRP A 42 12.02 -0.85 6.51
N LYS A 43 12.04 -1.83 7.43
CA LYS A 43 10.84 -2.43 8.03
C LYS A 43 10.01 -1.40 8.81
N ALA A 44 10.65 -0.53 9.58
CA ALA A 44 9.95 0.55 10.30
C ALA A 44 9.25 1.53 9.34
N LEU A 45 9.93 1.91 8.24
CA LEU A 45 9.33 2.73 7.18
C LEU A 45 8.12 2.02 6.57
N LEU A 46 8.28 0.75 6.17
CA LEU A 46 7.18 -0.03 5.60
C LEU A 46 6.00 -0.22 6.56
N CYS A 47 6.24 -0.35 7.86
CA CYS A 47 5.17 -0.38 8.86
C CYS A 47 4.34 0.91 8.85
N GLY A 48 4.99 2.07 8.70
CA GLY A 48 4.30 3.36 8.55
C GLY A 48 3.46 3.43 7.27
N ILE A 49 3.99 2.93 6.16
CA ILE A 49 3.26 2.87 4.89
C ILE A 49 2.07 1.89 4.99
N LEU A 50 2.27 0.72 5.62
CA LEU A 50 1.22 -0.27 5.84
C LEU A 50 0.08 0.27 6.73
N LEU A 51 0.40 1.09 7.73
CA LEU A 51 -0.61 1.81 8.50
C LEU A 51 -1.43 2.74 7.60
N CYS A 52 -0.78 3.46 6.69
CA CYS A 52 -1.47 4.31 5.72
C CYS A 52 -2.37 3.49 4.78
N ASP A 53 -1.91 2.36 4.27
CA ASP A 53 -2.74 1.48 3.44
C ASP A 53 -3.95 0.96 4.19
N SER A 54 -3.78 0.62 5.48
CA SER A 54 -4.86 0.14 6.34
C SER A 54 -5.95 1.21 6.51
N ILE A 55 -5.55 2.48 6.63
CA ILE A 55 -6.49 3.61 6.66
C ILE A 55 -7.23 3.75 5.31
N HIS A 56 -6.53 3.59 4.19
CA HIS A 56 -7.17 3.63 2.86
C HIS A 56 -8.14 2.46 2.64
N LEU A 57 -7.77 1.25 3.05
CA LEU A 57 -8.64 0.07 2.99
C LEU A 57 -9.86 0.25 3.89
N TYR A 58 -9.69 0.79 5.11
CA TYR A 58 -10.81 1.12 5.99
C TYR A 58 -11.75 2.17 5.37
N ALA A 59 -11.21 3.23 4.77
CA ALA A 59 -12.01 4.22 4.06
C ALA A 59 -12.79 3.60 2.89
N GLY A 60 -12.17 2.69 2.14
CA GLY A 60 -12.82 1.92 1.08
C GLY A 60 -13.94 1.02 1.62
N TRP A 61 -13.71 0.31 2.73
CA TRP A 61 -14.73 -0.49 3.40
C TRP A 61 -15.91 0.35 3.88
N ALA A 62 -15.65 1.53 4.46
CA ALA A 62 -16.68 2.45 4.91
C ALA A 62 -17.50 3.03 3.75
N ALA A 63 -16.89 3.22 2.57
CA ALA A 63 -17.56 3.78 1.40
C ALA A 63 -18.37 2.74 0.60
N LEU A 64 -17.86 1.51 0.42
CA LEU A 64 -18.52 0.46 -0.38
C LEU A 64 -19.41 -0.47 0.46
N GLY A 65 -19.23 -0.50 1.77
CA GLY A 65 -19.90 -1.46 2.67
C GLY A 65 -19.25 -2.85 2.67
N SER A 66 -19.58 -3.66 3.68
CA SER A 66 -18.96 -4.96 3.92
C SER A 66 -19.19 -5.98 2.81
N ASP A 67 -20.37 -5.98 2.19
CA ASP A 67 -20.75 -7.00 1.23
C ASP A 67 -19.93 -6.92 -0.07
N VAL A 68 -19.67 -5.71 -0.56
CA VAL A 68 -18.85 -5.49 -1.76
C VAL A 68 -17.37 -5.54 -1.44
N PHE A 69 -16.95 -4.98 -0.31
CA PHE A 69 -15.52 -4.93 0.06
C PHE A 69 -14.88 -6.32 0.16
N TRP A 70 -15.60 -7.30 0.74
CA TRP A 70 -15.07 -8.65 0.92
C TRP A 70 -15.33 -9.58 -0.27
N ASN A 71 -16.19 -9.20 -1.22
CA ASN A 71 -16.55 -10.04 -2.35
C ASN A 71 -15.98 -9.47 -3.67
N PRO A 72 -14.80 -9.93 -4.12
CA PRO A 72 -14.18 -9.44 -5.35
C PRO A 72 -15.00 -9.73 -6.62
N ALA A 73 -15.97 -10.65 -6.58
CA ALA A 73 -16.88 -10.88 -7.70
C ALA A 73 -17.88 -9.74 -7.92
N LEU A 74 -18.10 -8.90 -6.90
CA LEU A 74 -18.97 -7.71 -6.97
C LEU A 74 -18.21 -6.44 -7.34
N TRP A 75 -16.88 -6.50 -7.48
CA TRP A 75 -16.07 -5.34 -7.80
C TRP A 75 -16.30 -4.89 -9.23
N ARG A 76 -16.60 -3.60 -9.40
CA ARG A 76 -16.57 -2.96 -10.71
C ARG A 76 -15.11 -2.79 -11.14
N MET A 77 -14.86 -2.50 -12.42
CA MET A 77 -13.48 -2.26 -12.90
C MET A 77 -12.77 -1.15 -12.10
N GLU A 78 -13.49 -0.10 -11.72
CA GLU A 78 -12.97 0.99 -10.90
C GLU A 78 -12.56 0.52 -9.50
N ASP A 79 -13.38 -0.32 -8.86
CA ASP A 79 -13.11 -0.90 -7.54
C ASP A 79 -11.94 -1.88 -7.61
N ALA A 80 -11.88 -2.70 -8.65
CA ALA A 80 -10.79 -3.65 -8.86
C ALA A 80 -9.44 -2.95 -9.02
N VAL A 81 -9.40 -1.81 -9.72
CA VAL A 81 -8.17 -1.01 -9.84
C VAL A 81 -7.84 -0.34 -8.51
N ASN A 82 -8.81 0.25 -7.82
CA ASN A 82 -8.56 0.98 -6.57
C ASN A 82 -8.31 0.05 -5.37
N LEU A 83 -9.31 -0.73 -4.96
CA LEU A 83 -9.21 -1.66 -3.82
C LEU A 83 -8.24 -2.80 -4.10
N GLY A 84 -8.26 -3.36 -5.31
CA GLY A 84 -7.36 -4.44 -5.67
C GLY A 84 -5.90 -4.02 -5.62
N SER A 85 -5.55 -2.84 -6.14
CA SER A 85 -4.17 -2.36 -6.05
C SER A 85 -3.74 -2.08 -4.60
N LEU A 86 -4.62 -1.51 -3.76
CA LEU A 86 -4.36 -1.31 -2.34
C LEU A 86 -4.09 -2.63 -1.61
N TRP A 87 -4.93 -3.64 -1.83
CA TRP A 87 -4.75 -4.98 -1.26
C TRP A 87 -3.42 -5.62 -1.68
N VAL A 88 -3.07 -5.54 -2.96
CA VAL A 88 -1.81 -6.07 -3.49
C VAL A 88 -0.62 -5.37 -2.85
N GLN A 89 -0.63 -4.03 -2.79
CA GLN A 89 0.48 -3.29 -2.21
C GLN A 89 0.63 -3.56 -0.70
N ALA A 90 -0.47 -3.60 0.05
CA ALA A 90 -0.45 -3.95 1.46
C ALA A 90 0.11 -5.37 1.68
N ALA A 91 -0.30 -6.35 0.86
CA ALA A 91 0.20 -7.72 0.95
C ALA A 91 1.71 -7.82 0.70
N ILE A 92 2.25 -7.07 -0.27
CA ILE A 92 3.70 -7.01 -0.54
C ILE A 92 4.45 -6.45 0.67
N ARG A 93 3.95 -5.37 1.28
CA ARG A 93 4.57 -4.76 2.47
C ARG A 93 4.56 -5.71 3.66
N VAL A 94 3.44 -6.39 3.89
CA VAL A 94 3.32 -7.45 4.91
C VAL A 94 4.35 -8.55 4.65
N ALA A 95 4.41 -9.08 3.43
CA ALA A 95 5.36 -10.13 3.07
C ALA A 95 6.80 -9.72 3.34
N PHE A 96 7.17 -8.49 3.02
CA PHE A 96 8.50 -7.98 3.30
C PHE A 96 8.77 -7.80 4.80
N ILE A 97 7.83 -7.24 5.57
CA ILE A 97 7.98 -7.07 7.03
C ILE A 97 8.20 -8.41 7.72
N TYR A 98 7.52 -9.47 7.25
CA TYR A 98 7.72 -10.85 7.71
C TYR A 98 8.91 -11.56 7.08
N GLU A 99 9.70 -10.86 6.27
CA GLU A 99 10.89 -11.38 5.58
C GLU A 99 10.58 -12.63 4.74
N ILE A 100 9.38 -12.69 4.16
CA ILE A 100 8.98 -13.75 3.24
C ILE A 100 9.84 -13.63 1.98
N GLY A 101 10.57 -14.69 1.63
CA GLY A 101 11.47 -14.72 0.48
C GLY A 101 12.91 -14.32 0.77
N PHE A 102 13.23 -13.92 2.01
CA PHE A 102 14.62 -13.73 2.42
C PHE A 102 15.30 -15.09 2.68
N PRO A 103 16.59 -15.26 2.32
CA PRO A 103 17.33 -16.44 2.69
C PRO A 103 17.37 -16.53 4.21
N ARG A 104 16.69 -17.54 4.78
CA ARG A 104 16.83 -17.86 6.20
C ARG A 104 18.29 -18.18 6.42
N GLY A 105 19.01 -17.30 7.12
CA GLY A 105 20.40 -17.53 7.49
C GLY A 105 20.52 -18.92 8.10
N GLN A 106 21.36 -19.76 7.48
CA GLN A 106 21.91 -20.95 8.10
C GLN A 106 22.25 -20.58 9.54
N GLY A 107 21.67 -21.33 10.48
CA GLY A 107 21.88 -21.11 11.89
C GLY A 107 23.36 -20.91 12.16
N LYS A 108 23.69 -19.84 12.89
CA LYS A 108 24.96 -19.73 13.61
C LYS A 108 25.12 -21.03 14.40
N GLY A 109 25.86 -21.98 13.87
CA GLY A 109 26.40 -23.08 14.62
C GLY A 109 27.26 -22.47 15.71
N LYS A 110 26.78 -22.56 16.96
CA LYS A 110 27.64 -22.49 18.13
C LYS A 110 28.75 -23.54 17.92
N GLN A 111 29.95 -23.09 17.59
CA GLN A 111 31.15 -23.84 17.97
C GLN A 111 31.68 -23.16 19.22
N SER A 112 31.31 -23.77 20.35
CA SER A 112 32.06 -23.70 21.61
C SER A 112 33.11 -24.80 21.59
#